data_AF-A0A660RJL4-F1
#
_entry.id   AF-A0A660RJL4-F1
#
_cell.length_a   1.000
_cell.length_b   1.000
_cell.length_c   1.000
_cell.angle_alpha   90.00
_cell.angle_beta   90.00
_cell.angle_gamma   90.00
#
_symmetry.space_group_name_H-M   'P 1'
#
loop_
_entity.id
_entity.type
_entity.pdbx_description
1 polymer ?
#
loop_
_entity_poly.entity_id
_entity_poly.type
_entity_poly.pdbx_seq_one_letter_code
_entity_poly.pdbx_strand_id
1 'polypeptide(L)'
;MNMIFLPIDERFATRGYFLYLARLADVGVLTPPISMLGKKKHPADIERIYNWLLSKGTPDVDYLIASVDLLLYGGLVPSRISIDSSTTLL
;
A
#
# COMPACT_ATOMS: atom_id res chain seq x y z
N MET A 1 21.05 -2.19 -0.24
CA MET A 1 20.00 -1.42 0.45
C MET A 1 18.69 -2.12 0.22
N ASN A 2 18.01 -2.50 1.29
CA ASN A 2 16.76 -3.23 1.26
C ASN A 2 15.65 -2.38 1.88
N MET A 3 14.50 -2.33 1.23
CA MET A 3 13.36 -1.57 1.75
C MET A 3 12.05 -2.32 1.59
N ILE A 4 11.11 -2.01 2.46
CA ILE A 4 9.71 -2.35 2.27
C ILE A 4 9.00 -1.16 1.63
N PHE A 5 8.19 -1.44 0.62
CA PHE A 5 7.36 -0.46 -0.06
C PHE A 5 5.90 -0.90 -0.05
N LEU A 6 5.06 -0.14 0.65
CA LEU A 6 3.61 -0.22 0.56
C LEU A 6 3.11 0.88 -0.39
N PRO A 7 2.75 0.54 -1.64
CA PRO A 7 2.20 1.52 -2.58
C PRO A 7 0.84 2.00 -2.09
N ILE A 8 0.36 3.11 -2.64
CA ILE A 8 -0.98 3.61 -2.31
C ILE A 8 -2.09 2.75 -2.91
N ASP A 9 -1.88 2.11 -4.07
CA ASP A 9 -2.82 1.20 -4.72
C ASP A 9 -2.15 0.37 -5.83
N GLU A 10 -2.95 -0.35 -6.63
CA GLU A 10 -2.51 -1.31 -7.64
C GLU A 10 -1.94 -0.68 -8.92
N ARG A 11 -2.11 0.64 -9.10
CA ARG A 11 -1.85 1.29 -10.40
C ARG A 11 -0.37 1.31 -10.75
N PHE A 12 -0.08 1.24 -12.05
CA PHE A 12 1.30 1.32 -12.53
C PHE A 12 1.97 2.64 -12.14
N ALA A 13 1.22 3.74 -12.15
CA ALA A 13 1.77 5.06 -11.81
C ALA A 13 2.27 5.17 -10.36
N THR A 14 1.64 4.44 -9.44
CA THR A 14 1.87 4.52 -7.99
C THR A 14 2.76 3.40 -7.48
N ARG A 15 2.70 2.23 -8.14
CA ARG A 15 3.47 1.05 -7.79
C ARG A 15 4.54 0.70 -8.83
N GLY A 16 4.14 0.61 -10.09
CA GLY A 16 4.96 0.12 -11.19
C GLY A 16 6.19 0.98 -11.45
N TYR A 17 6.02 2.30 -11.58
CA TYR A 17 7.15 3.21 -11.78
C TYR A 17 8.16 3.15 -10.64
N PHE A 18 7.70 3.11 -9.39
CA PHE A 18 8.59 3.00 -8.24
C PHE A 18 9.42 1.71 -8.28
N LEU A 19 8.78 0.56 -8.51
CA LEU A 19 9.48 -0.72 -8.59
C LEU A 19 10.43 -0.79 -9.79
N TYR A 20 10.06 -0.19 -10.92
CA TYR A 20 10.91 -0.10 -12.09
C TYR A 20 12.17 0.74 -11.82
N LEU A 21 12.01 1.92 -11.21
CA LEU A 21 13.12 2.79 -10.84
C LEU A 21 14.03 2.16 -9.78
N ALA A 22 13.45 1.53 -8.76
CA ALA A 22 14.21 0.83 -7.73
C ALA A 22 15.08 -0.29 -8.31
N ARG A 23 14.53 -1.06 -9.26
CA ARG A 23 15.29 -2.09 -9.98
C ARG A 23 16.45 -1.49 -10.79
N LEU A 24 16.23 -0.37 -11.49
CA LEU A 24 17.30 0.31 -12.23
C LEU A 24 18.40 0.87 -11.32
N ALA A 25 18.04 1.22 -10.09
CA ALA A 25 18.96 1.73 -9.07
C ALA A 25 19.60 0.62 -8.21
N ASP A 26 19.39 -0.67 -8.55
CA ASP A 26 19.87 -1.83 -7.78
C ASP A 26 19.43 -1.82 -6.30
N VAL A 27 18.21 -1.35 -6.05
CA VAL A 27 17.59 -1.33 -4.71
C VAL A 27 16.65 -2.52 -4.55
N GLY A 28 16.88 -3.32 -3.51
CA GLY A 28 16.01 -4.43 -3.14
C GLY A 28 14.71 -3.92 -2.54
N VAL A 29 13.57 -4.21 -3.17
CA VAL A 29 12.25 -3.78 -2.70
C VAL A 29 11.35 -4.98 -2.44
N LEU A 30 10.88 -5.07 -1.19
CA LEU A 30 9.80 -5.97 -0.80
C LEU A 30 8.48 -5.20 -0.80
N THR A 31 7.48 -5.71 -1.51
CA THR A 31 6.17 -5.07 -1.67
C THR A 31 5.07 -6.13 -1.73
N PRO A 32 3.84 -5.87 -1.27
CA PRO A 32 2.77 -6.86 -1.34
C PRO A 32 2.43 -7.20 -2.80
N PRO A 33 1.92 -8.42 -3.05
CA PRO A 33 1.40 -8.79 -4.35
C PRO A 33 0.21 -7.89 -4.72
N ILE A 34 0.04 -7.61 -6.02
CA ILE A 34 -1.05 -6.75 -6.52
C ILE A 34 -2.43 -7.22 -6.04
N SER A 35 -2.63 -8.53 -5.91
CA SER A 35 -3.89 -9.12 -5.43
C SER A 35 -4.27 -8.75 -3.99
N MET A 36 -3.34 -8.19 -3.21
CA MET A 36 -3.60 -7.69 -1.86
C MET A 36 -3.93 -6.18 -1.83
N LEU A 37 -3.70 -5.46 -2.92
CA LEU A 37 -3.93 -4.03 -3.00
C LEU A 37 -5.39 -3.73 -3.34
N GLY A 38 -5.85 -2.54 -2.92
CA GLY A 38 -7.15 -2.02 -3.31
C GLY A 38 -7.22 -1.82 -4.82
N LYS A 39 -8.44 -1.83 -5.36
CA LYS A 39 -8.72 -1.63 -6.77
C LYS A 39 -9.80 -0.57 -6.97
N LYS A 40 -9.38 0.64 -7.34
CA LYS A 40 -10.27 1.80 -7.49
C LYS A 40 -11.11 1.97 -6.21
N LYS A 41 -12.44 1.91 -6.29
CA LYS A 41 -13.37 2.06 -5.16
C LYS A 41 -13.38 0.87 -4.19
N HIS A 42 -12.74 -0.25 -4.52
CA HIS A 42 -12.70 -1.42 -3.66
C HIS A 42 -11.44 -1.33 -2.79
N PRO A 43 -11.58 -1.18 -1.46
CA PRO A 43 -10.42 -1.08 -0.57
C PRO A 43 -9.65 -2.41 -0.53
N ALA A 44 -8.35 -2.31 -0.22
CA ALA A 44 -7.57 -3.46 0.22
C ALA A 44 -8.16 -4.04 1.51
N ASP A 45 -7.88 -5.31 1.75
CA ASP A 45 -8.03 -5.90 3.08
C ASP A 45 -6.93 -5.36 4.00
N ILE A 46 -7.27 -4.36 4.81
CA ILE A 46 -6.36 -3.62 5.68
C ILE A 46 -5.66 -4.57 6.66
N GLU A 47 -6.42 -5.45 7.32
CA GLU A 47 -5.88 -6.42 8.26
C GLU A 47 -4.87 -7.34 7.59
N ARG A 48 -5.18 -7.79 6.37
CA ARG A 48 -4.23 -8.61 5.59
C ARG A 48 -2.96 -7.84 5.20
N ILE A 49 -3.05 -6.54 4.91
CA ILE A 49 -1.87 -5.69 4.65
C ILE A 49 -1.03 -5.52 5.92
N TYR A 50 -1.65 -5.25 7.07
CA TYR A 50 -0.95 -5.14 8.34
C TYR A 50 -0.22 -6.44 8.70
N ASN A 51 -0.92 -7.58 8.62
CA ASN A 51 -0.33 -8.88 8.90
C ASN A 51 0.82 -9.20 7.94
N TRP A 52 0.69 -8.83 6.67
CA TRP A 52 1.79 -8.96 5.71
C TRP A 52 2.99 -8.09 6.13
N LEU A 53 2.78 -6.81 6.44
CA LEU A 53 3.86 -5.91 6.85
C LEU A 53 4.58 -6.42 8.10
N LEU A 54 3.84 -6.82 9.14
CA LEU A 54 4.39 -7.36 10.38
C LEU A 54 5.16 -8.67 10.14
N SER A 55 4.70 -9.52 9.22
CA SER A 55 5.41 -10.76 8.85
C SER A 55 6.71 -10.53 8.09
N LYS A 56 6.91 -9.32 7.54
CA LYS A 56 8.01 -8.96 6.64
C LYS A 56 8.99 -7.97 7.24
N GLY A 57 8.64 -7.30 8.34
CA GLY A 57 9.58 -6.49 9.10
C GLY A 57 10.68 -7.37 9.69
N THR A 58 11.88 -7.31 9.11
CA THR A 58 13.08 -8.02 9.57
C THR A 58 14.19 -7.02 9.89
N PRO A 59 15.18 -7.38 10.73
CA PRO A 59 16.35 -6.53 10.99
C PRO A 59 17.13 -6.12 9.73
N ASP A 60 17.04 -6.89 8.65
CA ASP A 60 17.75 -6.65 7.38
C ASP A 60 17.07 -5.63 6.44
N VAL A 61 16.04 -4.92 6.92
CA VAL A 61 15.33 -3.86 6.17
C VAL A 61 15.82 -2.49 6.66
N ASP A 62 16.41 -1.73 5.75
CA ASP A 62 16.97 -0.39 6.06
C ASP A 62 15.87 0.68 6.11
N TYR A 63 14.83 0.55 5.27
CA TYR A 63 13.80 1.59 5.10
C TYR A 63 12.40 1.00 4.92
N LEU A 64 11.40 1.74 5.41
CA LEU A 64 9.99 1.52 5.12
C LEU A 64 9.43 2.78 4.44
N ILE A 65 8.93 2.62 3.22
CA ILE A 65 8.08 3.60 2.56
C ILE A 65 6.67 3.04 2.54
N ALA A 66 5.74 3.71 3.22
CA ALA A 66 4.37 3.24 3.31
C ALA A 66 3.34 4.33 3.07
N SER A 67 2.32 3.99 2.27
CA SER A 67 1.13 4.81 2.14
C SER A 67 0.21 4.63 3.36
N VAL A 68 -0.08 5.75 4.03
CA VAL A 68 -1.07 5.80 5.11
C VAL A 68 -2.48 5.58 4.57
N ASP A 69 -2.80 6.05 3.36
CA ASP A 69 -4.09 5.79 2.70
C ASP A 69 -4.35 4.29 2.50
N LEU A 70 -3.33 3.51 2.13
CA LEU A 70 -3.46 2.05 2.04
C LEU A 70 -3.70 1.44 3.43
N LEU A 71 -2.94 1.86 4.44
CA LEU A 71 -3.01 1.30 5.79
C LEU A 71 -4.31 1.63 6.52
N LEU A 72 -4.89 2.80 6.31
CA LEU A 72 -6.09 3.23 7.03
C LEU A 72 -7.39 3.01 6.24
N TYR A 73 -7.34 3.12 4.92
CA TYR A 73 -8.55 3.10 4.09
C TYR A 73 -8.50 2.04 2.99
N GLY A 74 -7.38 1.34 2.81
CA GLY A 74 -7.22 0.36 1.73
C GLY A 74 -6.97 0.99 0.36
N GLY A 75 -6.65 2.29 0.28
CA GLY A 75 -6.14 2.94 -0.93
C GLY A 75 -6.63 4.39 -1.13
N LEU A 76 -6.17 5.03 -2.22
CA LEU A 76 -6.44 6.46 -2.49
C LEU A 76 -7.91 6.81 -2.69
N VAL A 77 -8.63 6.02 -3.50
CA VAL A 77 -10.05 6.30 -3.76
C VAL A 77 -10.90 5.99 -2.52
N PRO A 78 -10.70 4.85 -1.82
CA PRO A 78 -11.33 4.59 -0.53
C PRO A 78 -11.12 5.69 0.51
N SER A 79 -9.94 6.32 0.58
CA SER A 79 -9.68 7.41 1.54
C SER A 79 -10.43 8.71 1.26
N ARG A 80 -11.14 8.79 0.12
CA ARG A 80 -11.85 9.99 -0.34
C ARG A 80 -13.34 9.77 -0.56
N ILE A 81 -13.85 8.59 -0.21
CA ILE A 81 -15.28 8.28 -0.28
C ILE A 81 -15.76 7.93 1.11
N SER A 82 -16.89 8.52 1.52
CA SER A 82 -17.55 8.15 2.76
C SER A 82 -18.49 6.98 2.50
N ILE A 83 -18.53 6.04 3.45
CA ILE A 83 -19.52 4.96 3.54
C ILE A 83 -20.61 5.27 4.56
N ASP A 84 -20.55 6.45 5.18
CA ASP A 84 -21.50 6.89 6.17
C ASP A 84 -22.85 7.16 5.52
N SER A 85 -23.91 6.86 6.25
CA SER A 85 -25.26 7.24 5.84
C SER A 85 -25.46 8.75 5.90
N SER A 86 -26.45 9.27 5.17
CA SER A 86 -26.84 10.68 5.28
C SER A 86 -27.23 11.09 6.71
N THR A 87 -27.63 10.15 7.56
CA THR A 87 -27.92 10.41 8.98
C THR A 87 -26.69 10.86 9.76
N THR A 88 -25.48 10.43 9.37
CA THR A 88 -24.23 10.85 10.01
C THR A 88 -23.88 12.31 9.69
N LEU A 89 -24.50 12.90 8.66
CA LEU A 89 -24.28 14.30 8.25
C LEU A 89 -25.23 15.29 8.95
N LEU A 90 -26.24 14.80 9.66
CA LEU A 90 -27.26 15.59 10.38
C LEU A 90 -26.95 15.64 11.88
#